data_AF-A0A7S1RVY7-F1
#
_entry.id   AF-A0A7S1RVY7-F1
#
_cell.length_a   1.000
_cell.length_b   1.000
_cell.length_c   1.000
_cell.angle_alpha   90.00
_cell.angle_beta   90.00
_cell.angle_gamma   90.00
#
_symmetry.space_group_name_H-M   'P 1'
#
loop_
_entity.id
_entity.type
_entity.pdbx_description
1 polymer ?
#
loop_
_entity_poly.entity_id
_entity_poly.type
_entity_poly.pdbx_seq_one_letter_code
_entity_poly.pdbx_strand_id
1 'polypeptide(L)'
;WSTYFWVRQNRYVSVREAEPVLATPEFPLAERYVDGLRTVTLVWAMLALDCSSLYTAGAQCLLLLYSIYVYFVDKYTFLRVYRHTYYTSPKLASTVHYLYSIPLAILSLLPLQRFSFGSRVWLPPAIFVGCTALFLGLVRLSQRCNEPRRELTEIPYVEVASLLPYNYFNTNPVHVLRSLHFPSIVVPPIYPFVPGKEYLQGGQFADYDDSIRLRETLMLLAKTPLKGLDNLGNPQDFG
;
A
#
# COMPACT_ATOMS: atom_id res chain seq x y z
N TRP A 1 -5.78 17.49 10.56
CA TRP A 1 -5.73 18.60 11.55
C TRP A 1 -6.95 18.62 12.47
N SER A 2 -8.19 18.58 11.97
CA SER A 2 -9.39 18.49 12.82
C SER A 2 -9.41 17.26 13.74
N THR A 3 -9.00 16.10 13.22
CA THR A 3 -8.88 14.84 13.97
C THR A 3 -7.93 14.95 15.17
N TYR A 4 -6.79 15.62 14.99
CA TYR A 4 -5.82 15.87 16.06
C TYR A 4 -6.41 16.71 17.20
N PHE A 5 -7.10 17.80 16.87
CA PHE A 5 -7.75 18.64 17.88
C PHE A 5 -8.88 17.90 18.60
N TRP A 6 -9.66 17.08 17.89
CA TRP A 6 -10.71 16.25 18.49
C TRP A 6 -10.15 15.27 19.52
N VAL A 7 -9.06 14.55 19.19
CA VAL A 7 -8.41 13.64 20.14
C VAL A 7 -7.87 14.41 21.35
N ARG A 8 -7.26 15.58 21.14
CA ARG A 8 -6.72 16.40 22.22
C ARG A 8 -7.79 16.97 23.15
N GLN A 9 -8.97 17.30 22.62
CA GLN A 9 -10.07 17.89 23.40
C GLN A 9 -10.86 16.85 24.20
N ASN A 10 -10.95 15.61 23.72
CA ASN A 10 -11.68 14.56 24.42
C ASN A 10 -10.83 13.88 25.48
N ARG A 11 -11.13 14.14 26.76
CA ARG A 11 -10.45 13.51 27.91
C ARG A 11 -10.69 12.00 28.05
N TYR A 12 -11.70 11.45 27.37
CA TYR A 12 -12.16 10.08 27.55
C TYR A 12 -11.85 9.16 26.35
N VAL A 13 -11.15 9.64 25.32
CA VAL A 13 -10.81 8.79 24.17
C VAL A 13 -9.70 7.82 24.58
N SER A 14 -9.98 6.52 24.44
CA SER A 14 -8.97 5.50 24.70
C SER A 14 -7.84 5.58 23.68
N VAL A 15 -6.61 5.19 24.06
CA VAL A 15 -5.46 5.17 23.14
C VAL A 15 -5.79 4.39 21.86
N ARG A 16 -6.52 3.28 21.99
CA ARG A 16 -6.92 2.41 20.88
C ARG A 16 -7.88 3.07 19.90
N GLU A 17 -8.75 3.97 20.36
CA GLU A 17 -9.67 4.74 19.52
C GLU A 17 -8.99 5.99 18.94
N ALA A 18 -8.09 6.62 19.69
CA ALA A 18 -7.31 7.77 19.22
C ALA A 18 -6.36 7.39 18.08
N GLU A 19 -5.74 6.22 18.16
CA GLU A 19 -4.70 5.79 17.23
C GLU A 19 -5.15 5.76 15.76
N PRO A 20 -6.27 5.12 15.34
CA PRO A 20 -6.71 5.16 13.94
C PRO A 20 -7.11 6.56 13.48
N VAL A 21 -7.55 7.43 14.39
CA VAL A 21 -7.93 8.82 14.09
C VAL A 21 -6.71 9.71 13.90
N LEU A 22 -5.61 9.39 14.59
CA LEU A 22 -4.31 10.05 14.47
C LEU A 22 -3.43 9.43 13.38
N ALA A 23 -3.76 8.22 12.92
CA ALA A 23 -3.03 7.54 11.87
C ALA A 23 -3.02 8.38 10.59
N THR A 24 -1.86 8.39 9.94
CA THR A 24 -1.72 9.03 8.64
C THR A 24 -2.64 8.35 7.62
N PRO A 25 -3.32 9.12 6.75
CA PRO A 25 -4.18 8.54 5.73
C PRO A 25 -3.35 7.71 4.74
N GLU A 26 -4.01 6.76 4.08
CA GLU A 26 -3.42 6.03 2.97
C GLU A 26 -3.26 6.94 1.75
N PHE A 27 -2.20 6.74 0.97
CA PHE A 27 -2.06 7.44 -0.30
C PHE A 27 -3.21 7.03 -1.25
N PRO A 28 -4.00 7.97 -1.79
CA PRO A 28 -5.16 7.64 -2.62
C PRO A 28 -4.74 7.28 -4.06
N LEU A 29 -3.98 6.20 -4.21
CA LEU A 29 -3.38 5.78 -5.48
C LEU A 29 -4.42 5.56 -6.58
N ALA A 30 -5.55 4.93 -6.24
CA ALA A 30 -6.62 4.65 -7.19
C ALA A 30 -7.28 5.94 -7.70
N GLU A 31 -7.54 6.91 -6.83
CA GLU A 31 -8.10 8.21 -7.20
C GLU A 31 -7.15 8.96 -8.13
N ARG A 32 -5.84 8.97 -7.82
CA ARG A 32 -4.82 9.58 -8.68
C ARG A 32 -4.79 8.99 -10.09
N TYR A 33 -4.91 7.67 -10.22
CA TYR A 33 -4.97 7.03 -11.53
C TYR A 33 -6.25 7.41 -12.30
N VAL A 34 -7.39 7.45 -11.63
CA VAL A 34 -8.67 7.82 -12.25
C VAL A 34 -8.65 9.29 -12.67
N ASP A 35 -8.12 10.19 -11.86
CA ASP A 35 -7.97 11.60 -12.18
C ASP A 35 -7.04 11.81 -13.38
N GLY A 36 -5.91 11.10 -13.41
CA GLY A 36 -4.99 11.11 -14.56
C GLY A 36 -5.69 10.64 -15.83
N LEU A 37 -6.39 9.51 -15.78
CA LEU A 37 -7.15 8.97 -16.91
C LEU A 37 -8.24 9.95 -17.39
N ARG A 38 -9.00 10.54 -16.46
CA ARG A 38 -10.05 11.53 -16.75
C ARG A 38 -9.46 12.77 -17.42
N THR A 39 -8.33 13.27 -16.94
CA THR A 39 -7.72 14.49 -17.48
C THR A 39 -7.13 14.24 -18.87
N VAL A 40 -6.45 13.10 -19.06
CA VAL A 40 -5.90 12.70 -20.36
C VAL A 40 -7.01 12.46 -21.39
N THR A 41 -8.07 11.74 -21.01
CA THR A 41 -9.23 11.50 -21.91
C THR A 41 -9.88 12.80 -22.36
N LEU A 42 -10.08 13.77 -21.45
CA LEU A 42 -10.64 15.08 -21.80
C LEU A 42 -9.75 15.85 -22.77
N VAL A 43 -8.45 15.93 -22.50
CA VAL A 43 -7.52 16.68 -23.37
C VAL A 43 -7.39 16.04 -24.74
N TRP A 44 -7.37 14.71 -24.83
CA TRP A 44 -7.33 14.02 -26.12
C TRP A 44 -8.66 14.06 -26.87
N ALA A 45 -9.79 14.08 -26.16
CA ALA A 45 -11.09 14.35 -26.78
C ALA A 45 -11.15 15.78 -27.35
N MET A 46 -10.67 16.78 -26.62
CA MET A 46 -10.56 18.16 -27.12
C MET A 46 -9.67 18.23 -28.36
N LEU A 47 -8.51 17.57 -28.32
CA LEU A 47 -7.60 17.49 -29.46
C LEU A 47 -8.26 16.82 -30.67
N ALA A 48 -8.98 15.71 -30.46
CA ALA A 48 -9.69 14.98 -31.49
C ALA A 48 -10.94 15.70 -32.03
N LEU A 49 -11.37 16.81 -31.41
CA LEU A 49 -12.44 17.66 -31.93
C LEU A 49 -11.88 18.83 -32.73
N ASP A 50 -10.89 19.55 -32.19
CA ASP A 50 -10.26 20.68 -32.87
C ASP A 50 -8.77 20.78 -32.54
N CYS A 51 -7.94 20.27 -33.44
CA CYS A 51 -6.49 20.32 -33.29
C CYS A 51 -5.88 21.69 -33.62
N SER A 52 -6.64 22.59 -34.25
CA SER A 52 -6.15 23.90 -34.70
C SER A 52 -6.37 25.01 -33.66
N SER A 53 -7.29 24.77 -32.73
CA SER A 53 -7.62 25.72 -31.68
C SER A 53 -6.44 26.03 -30.75
N LEU A 54 -6.19 27.32 -30.51
CA LEU A 54 -5.23 27.75 -29.48
C LEU A 54 -5.62 27.22 -28.08
N TYR A 55 -6.91 27.01 -27.82
CA TYR A 55 -7.39 26.46 -26.55
C TYR A 55 -6.92 25.01 -26.33
N THR A 56 -6.86 24.18 -27.37
CA THR A 56 -6.42 22.78 -27.24
C THR A 56 -4.92 22.68 -27.03
N ALA A 57 -4.13 23.50 -27.73
CA ALA A 57 -2.69 23.64 -27.48
C ALA A 57 -2.41 24.14 -26.06
N GLY A 58 -3.14 25.17 -25.61
CA GLY A 58 -3.06 25.68 -24.24
C GLY A 58 -3.40 24.62 -23.19
N ALA A 59 -4.47 23.84 -23.41
CA ALA A 59 -4.87 22.76 -22.51
C ALA A 59 -3.80 21.66 -22.39
N GLN A 60 -3.10 21.33 -23.48
CA GLN A 60 -1.98 20.37 -23.43
C GLN A 60 -0.79 20.90 -22.62
N CYS A 61 -0.44 22.17 -22.79
CA CYS A 61 0.61 22.82 -22.01
C CYS A 61 0.25 22.84 -20.51
N LEU A 62 -1.00 23.21 -20.18
CA LEU A 62 -1.50 23.18 -18.81
C LEU A 62 -1.53 21.77 -18.23
N LEU A 63 -1.90 20.76 -19.02
CA LEU A 63 -1.85 19.36 -18.59
C LEU A 63 -0.42 18.91 -18.25
N LEU A 64 0.57 19.32 -19.06
CA LEU A 64 1.97 19.01 -18.81
C LEU A 64 2.45 19.67 -17.51
N LEU A 65 2.16 20.96 -17.33
CA LEU A 65 2.50 21.69 -16.10
C LEU A 65 1.81 21.08 -14.88
N TYR A 66 0.53 20.75 -15.00
CA TYR A 66 -0.24 20.09 -13.94
C TYR A 66 0.34 18.71 -13.59
N SER A 67 0.75 17.91 -14.59
CA SER A 67 1.36 16.59 -14.36
C SER A 67 2.69 16.71 -13.61
N ILE A 68 3.53 17.69 -13.97
CA ILE A 68 4.77 17.98 -13.26
C ILE A 68 4.49 18.40 -11.81
N TYR A 69 3.53 19.32 -11.63
CA TYR A 69 3.13 19.78 -10.30
C TYR A 69 2.64 18.62 -9.42
N VAL A 70 1.72 17.80 -9.92
CA VAL A 70 1.18 16.63 -9.19
C VAL A 70 2.29 15.64 -8.88
N TYR A 71 3.22 15.38 -9.81
CA TYR A 71 4.36 14.49 -9.54
C TYR A 71 5.19 14.95 -8.34
N PHE A 72 5.51 16.25 -8.24
CA PHE A 72 6.28 16.77 -7.10
C PHE A 72 5.48 16.77 -5.81
N VAL A 73 4.20 17.18 -5.86
CA VAL A 73 3.32 17.17 -4.69
C VAL A 73 3.14 15.75 -4.17
N ASP A 74 2.86 14.79 -5.03
CA ASP A 74 2.67 13.39 -4.64
C ASP A 74 3.97 12.80 -4.11
N LYS A 75 5.12 13.06 -4.75
CA LYS A 75 6.42 12.62 -4.22
C LYS A 75 6.69 13.16 -2.82
N TYR A 76 6.45 14.45 -2.58
CA TYR A 76 6.66 15.07 -1.28
C TYR A 76 5.67 14.55 -0.23
N THR A 77 4.39 14.46 -0.58
CA THR A 77 3.32 14.07 0.33
C THR A 77 3.39 12.58 0.67
N PHE A 78 3.79 11.73 -0.29
CA PHE A 78 4.04 10.31 -0.07
C PHE A 78 5.18 10.08 0.93
N LEU A 79 6.26 10.87 0.86
CA LEU A 79 7.40 10.74 1.78
C LEU A 79 7.14 11.27 3.18
N ARG A 80 6.19 12.20 3.37
CA ARG A 80 6.02 12.91 4.65
C ARG A 80 4.70 12.69 5.36
N VAL A 81 3.61 12.43 4.62
CA VAL A 81 2.25 12.50 5.16
C VAL A 81 1.51 11.19 5.01
N TYR A 82 1.66 10.48 3.90
CA TYR A 82 0.88 9.27 3.64
C TYR A 82 1.57 8.01 4.16
N ARG A 83 0.76 7.02 4.55
CA ARG A 83 1.23 5.66 4.82
C ARG A 83 1.16 4.78 3.56
N HIS A 84 1.82 3.63 3.64
CA HIS A 84 1.74 2.60 2.60
C HIS A 84 0.28 2.17 2.36
N THR A 85 -0.08 1.98 1.09
CA THR A 85 -1.45 1.62 0.68
C THR A 85 -1.66 0.12 0.65
N TYR A 86 -2.92 -0.31 0.61
CA TYR A 86 -3.27 -1.72 0.35
C TYR A 86 -2.89 -2.20 -1.06
N TYR A 87 -2.72 -1.28 -2.02
CA TYR A 87 -2.44 -1.59 -3.42
C TYR A 87 -0.96 -1.93 -3.67
N THR A 88 -0.44 -2.95 -3.00
CA THR A 88 0.91 -3.50 -3.22
C THR A 88 1.01 -4.30 -4.53
N SER A 89 -0.13 -4.72 -5.08
CA SER A 89 -0.17 -5.61 -6.23
C SER A 89 -0.05 -4.85 -7.57
N PRO A 90 0.71 -5.38 -8.55
CA PRO A 90 0.79 -4.80 -9.90
C PRO A 90 -0.54 -4.86 -10.68
N LYS A 91 -1.58 -5.50 -10.12
CA LYS A 91 -2.91 -5.61 -10.72
C LYS A 91 -3.58 -4.25 -10.93
N LEU A 92 -3.39 -3.29 -10.02
CA LEU A 92 -3.99 -1.96 -10.17
C LEU A 92 -3.38 -1.25 -11.38
N ALA A 93 -2.04 -1.18 -11.46
CA ALA A 93 -1.33 -0.61 -12.61
C ALA A 93 -1.72 -1.30 -13.93
N SER A 94 -1.84 -2.64 -13.90
CA SER A 94 -2.28 -3.41 -15.07
C SER A 94 -3.71 -3.04 -15.52
N THR A 95 -4.62 -2.84 -14.56
CA THR A 95 -5.99 -2.41 -14.83
C THR A 95 -6.02 -1.01 -15.44
N VAL A 96 -5.22 -0.09 -14.90
CA VAL A 96 -5.07 1.27 -15.42
C VAL A 96 -4.54 1.25 -16.85
N HIS A 97 -3.55 0.42 -17.17
CA HIS A 97 -3.07 0.28 -18.55
C HIS A 97 -4.17 -0.17 -19.52
N TYR A 98 -5.09 -1.06 -19.10
CA TYR A 98 -6.24 -1.41 -19.92
C TYR A 98 -7.21 -0.23 -20.10
N LEU A 99 -7.44 0.57 -19.06
CA LEU A 99 -8.31 1.74 -19.13
C LEU A 99 -7.76 2.85 -20.03
N TYR A 100 -6.43 2.96 -20.15
CA TYR A 100 -5.76 3.86 -21.11
C TYR A 100 -6.03 3.52 -22.59
N SER A 101 -6.69 2.39 -22.88
CA SER A 101 -7.19 2.09 -24.23
C SER A 101 -8.21 3.12 -24.72
N ILE A 102 -9.05 3.64 -23.83
CA ILE A 102 -10.11 4.60 -24.15
C ILE A 102 -9.55 5.92 -24.70
N PRO A 103 -8.66 6.63 -23.98
CA PRO A 103 -8.09 7.86 -24.50
C PRO A 103 -7.37 7.60 -25.83
N LEU A 104 -6.58 6.53 -25.95
CA LEU A 104 -5.84 6.24 -27.19
C LEU A 104 -6.77 5.95 -28.38
N ALA A 105 -7.89 5.27 -28.13
CA ALA A 105 -8.91 5.05 -29.15
C ALA A 105 -9.54 6.37 -29.61
N ILE A 106 -9.77 7.32 -28.71
CA ILE A 106 -10.24 8.68 -29.06
C ILE A 106 -9.20 9.39 -29.93
N LEU A 107 -7.91 9.29 -29.58
CA LEU A 107 -6.82 9.90 -30.34
C LEU A 107 -6.75 9.37 -31.78
N SER A 108 -7.13 8.10 -32.00
CA SER A 108 -7.15 7.49 -33.34
C SER A 108 -8.15 8.15 -34.32
N LEU A 109 -9.08 8.97 -33.82
CA LEU A 109 -10.05 9.71 -34.64
C LEU A 109 -9.44 10.95 -35.30
N LEU A 110 -8.30 11.47 -34.81
CA LEU A 110 -7.62 12.64 -35.37
C LEU A 110 -7.32 12.56 -36.88
N PRO A 111 -6.65 11.52 -37.39
CA PRO A 111 -6.39 11.43 -38.83
C PRO A 111 -7.69 11.39 -39.63
N LEU A 112 -8.77 10.85 -39.07
CA LEU A 112 -10.07 10.75 -39.74
C LEU A 112 -10.72 12.10 -39.98
N GLN A 113 -10.47 13.09 -39.14
CA GLN A 113 -11.02 14.43 -39.32
C GLN A 113 -10.54 15.10 -40.63
N ARG A 114 -9.36 14.71 -41.14
CA ARG A 114 -8.80 15.28 -42.37
C ARG A 114 -9.30 14.63 -43.64
N PHE A 115 -9.98 13.49 -43.55
CA PHE A 115 -10.50 12.78 -44.70
C PHE A 115 -12.01 13.00 -44.81
N SER A 116 -12.46 13.47 -45.98
CA SER A 116 -13.89 13.55 -46.28
C SER A 116 -14.42 12.15 -46.56
N PHE A 117 -14.93 11.48 -45.52
CA PHE A 117 -15.60 10.19 -45.65
C PHE A 117 -17.05 10.41 -46.06
N GLY A 118 -17.33 10.52 -47.36
CA GLY A 118 -18.67 10.79 -47.91
C GLY A 118 -19.81 9.96 -47.30
N SER A 119 -20.23 8.86 -47.93
CA SER A 119 -21.35 8.01 -47.44
C SER A 119 -20.93 6.94 -46.43
N ARG A 120 -19.64 6.83 -46.09
CA ARG A 120 -19.09 5.73 -45.26
C ARG A 120 -19.09 6.05 -43.76
N VAL A 121 -20.26 6.31 -43.21
CA VAL A 121 -20.46 6.67 -41.79
C VAL A 121 -20.04 5.56 -40.82
N TRP A 122 -19.93 4.31 -41.30
CA TRP A 122 -19.50 3.15 -40.51
C TRP A 122 -17.98 3.03 -40.33
N LEU A 123 -17.18 3.79 -41.08
CA LEU A 123 -15.72 3.66 -41.02
C LEU A 123 -15.12 4.21 -39.71
N PRO A 124 -15.50 5.39 -39.18
CA PRO A 124 -14.98 5.90 -37.90
C PRO A 124 -15.21 4.96 -36.71
N PRO A 125 -16.42 4.40 -36.46
CA PRO A 125 -16.59 3.47 -35.35
C PRO A 125 -15.82 2.17 -35.57
N ALA A 126 -15.69 1.69 -36.80
CA ALA A 126 -14.87 0.50 -37.10
C ALA A 126 -13.39 0.73 -36.78
N ILE A 127 -12.84 1.90 -37.12
CA ILE A 127 -11.45 2.28 -36.82
C ILE A 127 -11.27 2.44 -35.31
N PHE A 128 -12.20 3.08 -34.62
CA PHE A 128 -12.17 3.21 -33.17
C PHE A 128 -12.12 1.83 -32.47
N VAL A 129 -13.02 0.91 -32.87
CA VAL A 129 -13.06 -0.46 -32.32
C VAL A 129 -11.78 -1.22 -32.67
N GLY A 130 -11.29 -1.10 -33.91
CA GLY A 130 -10.05 -1.72 -34.36
C GLY A 130 -8.82 -1.24 -33.59
N CYS A 131 -8.66 0.07 -33.39
CA CYS A 131 -7.58 0.64 -32.60
C CYS A 131 -7.67 0.25 -31.12
N THR A 132 -8.89 0.22 -30.56
CA THR A 132 -9.11 -0.26 -29.18
C THR A 132 -8.68 -1.73 -29.03
N ALA A 133 -9.13 -2.60 -29.94
CA ALA A 133 -8.78 -4.01 -29.92
C ALA A 133 -7.27 -4.25 -30.10
N LEU A 134 -6.64 -3.52 -31.04
CA LEU A 134 -5.19 -3.56 -31.26
C LEU A 134 -4.43 -3.15 -29.99
N PHE A 135 -4.82 -2.04 -29.37
CA PHE A 135 -4.16 -1.58 -28.15
C PHE A 135 -4.34 -2.56 -26.99
N LEU A 136 -5.54 -3.11 -26.79
CA LEU A 136 -5.77 -4.16 -25.78
C LEU A 136 -4.90 -5.39 -26.04
N GLY A 137 -4.72 -5.78 -27.31
CA GLY A 137 -3.81 -6.85 -27.72
C GLY A 137 -2.35 -6.54 -27.36
N LEU A 138 -1.88 -5.33 -27.65
CA LEU A 138 -0.52 -4.88 -27.31
C LEU A 138 -0.29 -4.80 -25.80
N VAL A 139 -1.26 -4.33 -25.02
CA VAL A 139 -1.17 -4.31 -23.55
C VAL A 139 -1.14 -5.73 -23.01
N ARG A 140 -1.97 -6.64 -23.53
CA ARG A 140 -1.94 -8.06 -23.16
C ARG A 140 -0.57 -8.68 -23.45
N LEU A 141 -0.02 -8.41 -24.62
CA LEU A 141 1.30 -8.90 -25.02
C LEU A 141 2.40 -8.33 -24.11
N SER A 142 2.41 -7.02 -23.90
CA SER A 142 3.35 -6.34 -23.01
C SER A 142 3.29 -6.89 -21.59
N GLN A 143 2.09 -7.11 -21.04
CA GLN A 143 1.92 -7.68 -19.71
C GLN A 143 2.42 -9.13 -19.63
N ARG A 144 2.22 -9.93 -20.69
CA ARG A 144 2.78 -11.29 -20.75
C ARG A 144 4.32 -11.28 -20.81
N CYS A 145 4.90 -10.36 -21.55
CA CYS A 145 6.35 -10.22 -21.66
C CYS A 145 7.00 -9.66 -20.39
N ASN A 146 6.30 -8.78 -19.68
CA ASN A 146 6.78 -8.11 -18.47
C ASN A 146 6.24 -8.73 -17.17
N GLU A 147 5.57 -9.88 -17.23
CA GLU A 147 5.04 -10.51 -16.02
C GLU A 147 6.24 -10.86 -15.11
N PRO A 148 6.34 -10.26 -13.92
CA PRO A 148 7.47 -10.51 -13.05
C PRO A 148 7.45 -12.00 -12.71
N ARG A 149 8.49 -12.71 -13.13
CA ARG A 149 8.63 -14.13 -12.85
C ARG A 149 8.75 -14.26 -11.34
N ARG A 150 7.70 -14.78 -10.70
CA ARG A 150 7.77 -15.12 -9.28
C ARG A 150 8.79 -16.23 -9.14
N GLU A 151 9.93 -15.90 -8.57
CA GLU A 151 10.89 -16.91 -8.14
C GLU A 151 10.23 -17.68 -7.01
N LEU A 152 9.92 -18.95 -7.27
CA LEU A 152 9.49 -19.87 -6.23
C LEU A 152 10.74 -20.20 -5.42
N THR A 153 10.95 -19.46 -4.34
CA THR A 153 12.03 -19.75 -3.39
C THR A 153 11.58 -20.89 -2.48
N GLU A 154 12.45 -21.89 -2.26
CA GLU A 154 12.21 -22.99 -1.32
C GLU A 154 12.41 -22.58 0.15
N ILE A 155 12.35 -21.28 0.44
CA ILE A 155 12.55 -20.75 1.80
C ILE A 155 11.40 -21.24 2.68
N PRO A 156 11.68 -21.85 3.83
CA PRO A 156 10.64 -22.31 4.74
C PRO A 156 9.79 -21.13 5.21
N TYR A 157 8.48 -21.34 5.32
CA TYR A 157 7.53 -20.30 5.72
C TYR A 157 7.93 -19.57 7.01
N VAL A 158 8.52 -20.29 7.97
CA VAL A 158 8.95 -19.74 9.26
C VAL A 158 9.98 -18.62 9.09
N GLU A 159 10.90 -18.77 8.13
CA GLU A 159 11.92 -17.77 7.83
C GLU A 159 11.31 -16.56 7.12
N VAL A 160 10.39 -16.75 6.17
CA VAL A 160 9.69 -15.63 5.53
C VAL A 160 8.82 -14.87 6.54
N ALA A 161 8.16 -15.59 7.43
CA ALA A 161 7.28 -15.02 8.45
C ALA A 161 8.06 -14.27 9.55
N SER A 162 9.36 -14.50 9.72
CA SER A 162 10.19 -13.73 10.65
C SER A 162 10.72 -12.43 10.04
N LEU A 163 10.81 -12.35 8.72
CA LEU A 163 11.27 -11.17 7.99
C LEU A 163 10.18 -10.12 7.80
N LEU A 164 8.91 -10.51 7.88
CA LEU A 164 7.77 -9.63 7.62
C LEU A 164 6.92 -9.44 8.89
N PRO A 165 6.45 -8.22 9.16
CA PRO A 165 5.55 -7.98 10.29
C PRO A 165 4.16 -8.59 10.05
N TYR A 166 3.81 -8.91 8.80
CA TYR A 166 2.59 -9.63 8.45
C TYR A 166 2.91 -11.07 8.05
N ASN A 167 2.07 -11.99 8.48
CA ASN A 167 2.14 -13.41 8.17
C ASN A 167 0.72 -13.97 7.97
N TYR A 168 0.59 -15.22 7.56
CA TYR A 168 -0.71 -15.84 7.33
C TYR A 168 -1.62 -15.84 8.57
N PHE A 169 -1.04 -15.91 9.76
CA PHE A 169 -1.81 -15.98 11.01
C PHE A 169 -2.39 -14.62 11.41
N ASN A 170 -1.65 -13.52 11.25
CA ASN A 170 -2.12 -12.18 11.58
C ASN A 170 -2.93 -11.50 10.46
N THR A 171 -2.83 -11.98 9.22
CA THR A 171 -3.63 -11.47 8.10
C THR A 171 -4.96 -12.21 7.92
N ASN A 172 -5.06 -13.44 8.41
CA ASN A 172 -6.29 -14.23 8.30
C ASN A 172 -7.24 -13.91 9.48
N PRO A 173 -8.42 -13.31 9.22
CA PRO A 173 -9.35 -12.93 10.28
C PRO A 173 -9.86 -14.12 11.10
N VAL A 174 -9.90 -15.33 10.52
CA VAL A 174 -10.33 -16.53 11.24
C VAL A 174 -9.32 -16.89 12.34
N HIS A 175 -8.02 -16.81 12.06
CA HIS A 175 -6.97 -17.09 13.05
C HIS A 175 -6.92 -16.02 14.14
N VAL A 176 -7.07 -14.75 13.75
CA VAL A 176 -7.16 -13.62 14.69
C VAL A 176 -8.38 -13.72 15.62
N LEU A 177 -9.56 -14.05 15.08
CA LEU A 177 -10.77 -14.23 15.90
C LEU A 177 -10.62 -15.46 16.81
N ARG A 178 -10.01 -16.53 16.31
CA ARG A 178 -9.77 -17.74 17.10
C ARG A 178 -8.82 -17.48 18.27
N SER A 179 -7.72 -16.76 18.07
CA SER A 179 -6.80 -16.40 19.15
C SER A 179 -7.46 -15.50 20.20
N LEU A 180 -8.38 -14.63 19.78
CA LEU A 180 -9.12 -13.74 20.67
C LEU A 180 -10.14 -14.48 21.53
N HIS A 181 -10.91 -15.41 20.95
CA HIS A 181 -12.00 -16.11 21.63
C HIS A 181 -11.57 -17.39 22.35
N PHE A 182 -10.47 -18.02 21.92
CA PHE A 182 -9.94 -19.25 22.49
C PHE A 182 -8.46 -19.08 22.83
N PRO A 183 -8.13 -18.30 23.88
CA PRO A 183 -6.74 -18.08 24.27
C PRO A 183 -6.10 -19.41 24.67
N SER A 184 -5.04 -19.79 23.96
CA SER A 184 -4.23 -20.95 24.29
C SER A 184 -3.05 -20.50 25.16
N ILE A 185 -2.70 -21.29 26.19
CA ILE A 185 -1.49 -21.04 27.01
C ILE A 185 -0.22 -21.15 26.15
N VAL A 186 -0.26 -21.92 25.08
CA VAL A 186 0.93 -22.28 24.26
C VAL A 186 1.14 -21.31 23.10
N VAL A 187 0.11 -20.59 22.66
CA VAL A 187 0.18 -19.72 21.47
C VAL A 187 -0.18 -18.30 21.89
N PRO A 188 0.73 -17.32 21.72
CA PRO A 188 0.47 -15.94 22.09
C PRO A 188 -0.72 -15.37 21.28
N PRO A 189 -1.45 -14.39 21.83
CA PRO A 189 -2.57 -13.77 21.14
C PRO A 189 -2.10 -13.14 19.82
N ILE A 190 -2.69 -13.61 18.72
CA ILE A 190 -2.42 -13.08 17.38
C ILE A 190 -3.30 -11.85 17.19
N TYR A 191 -2.69 -10.71 16.86
CA TYR A 191 -3.39 -9.48 16.52
C TYR A 191 -3.52 -9.34 15.00
N PRO A 192 -4.59 -8.71 14.49
CA PRO A 192 -4.70 -8.47 13.06
C PRO A 192 -3.58 -7.55 12.58
N PHE A 193 -2.99 -7.85 11.42
CA PHE A 193 -1.99 -6.97 10.84
C PHE A 193 -2.61 -5.63 10.47
N VAL A 194 -2.07 -4.56 11.06
CA VAL A 194 -2.41 -3.18 10.72
C VAL A 194 -1.13 -2.44 10.36
N PRO A 195 -1.02 -1.89 9.14
CA PRO A 195 0.11 -1.04 8.77
C PRO A 195 0.27 0.14 9.74
N GLY A 196 1.50 0.39 10.19
CA GLY A 196 1.82 1.36 11.24
C GLY A 196 1.71 0.81 12.67
N LYS A 197 1.25 -0.45 12.84
CA LYS A 197 1.22 -1.17 14.12
C LYS A 197 2.06 -2.44 14.07
N GLU A 198 3.12 -2.44 13.28
CA GLU A 198 4.09 -3.53 13.22
C GLU A 198 4.68 -3.81 14.60
N TYR A 199 4.76 -2.77 15.44
CA TYR A 199 5.21 -2.86 16.83
C TYR A 199 4.31 -3.69 17.74
N LEU A 200 3.03 -3.88 17.38
CA LEU A 200 2.11 -4.74 18.13
C LEU A 200 2.19 -6.22 17.71
N GLN A 201 2.94 -6.52 16.63
CA GLN A 201 2.83 -7.81 15.93
C GLN A 201 3.95 -8.80 16.23
N GLY A 202 4.73 -8.55 17.29
CA GLY A 202 5.39 -9.61 18.05
C GLY A 202 6.13 -10.66 17.23
N GLY A 203 7.25 -10.24 16.63
CA GLY A 203 8.31 -11.11 16.09
C GLY A 203 9.69 -10.49 16.29
N GLN A 204 9.77 -9.15 16.21
CA GLN A 204 10.91 -8.34 16.68
C GLN A 204 10.66 -7.66 18.04
N PHE A 205 9.49 -7.89 18.65
CA PHE A 205 9.10 -7.36 19.99
C PHE A 205 8.95 -8.47 21.03
N ALA A 206 9.34 -9.70 20.70
CA ALA A 206 9.58 -10.74 21.70
C ALA A 206 10.63 -10.32 22.74
N ASP A 207 11.46 -9.32 22.44
CA ASP A 207 12.33 -8.64 23.41
C ASP A 207 11.55 -7.93 24.54
N TYR A 208 10.27 -7.60 24.33
CA TYR A 208 9.39 -7.14 25.41
C TYR A 208 9.05 -8.30 26.37
N ASP A 209 8.98 -9.53 25.87
CA ASP A 209 8.80 -10.76 26.65
C ASP A 209 10.06 -11.09 27.47
N ASP A 210 11.24 -10.74 26.95
CA ASP A 210 12.50 -10.79 27.70
C ASP A 210 12.53 -9.77 28.85
N SER A 211 11.93 -8.58 28.69
CA SER A 211 11.83 -7.61 29.78
C SER A 211 10.92 -8.08 30.94
N ILE A 212 9.90 -8.88 30.63
CA ILE A 212 8.99 -9.49 31.62
C ILE A 212 9.65 -10.73 32.25
N ARG A 213 10.31 -11.59 31.45
CA ARG A 213 11.14 -12.70 31.96
C ARG A 213 12.28 -12.21 32.85
N LEU A 214 12.92 -11.09 32.52
CA LEU A 214 13.95 -10.42 33.33
C LEU A 214 13.37 -9.92 34.65
N ARG A 215 12.15 -9.38 34.64
CA ARG A 215 11.45 -8.92 35.85
C ARG A 215 11.04 -10.09 36.76
N GLU A 216 10.62 -11.21 36.18
CA GLU A 216 10.30 -12.44 36.92
C GLU A 216 11.54 -13.13 37.49
N THR A 217 12.65 -13.17 36.74
CA THR A 217 13.95 -13.67 37.27
C THR A 217 14.52 -12.77 38.35
N LEU A 218 14.41 -11.44 38.23
CA LEU A 218 14.79 -10.51 39.28
C LEU A 218 13.90 -10.63 40.53
N MET A 219 12.59 -10.87 40.37
CA MET A 219 11.71 -11.16 41.50
C MET A 219 12.04 -12.51 42.17
N LEU A 220 12.44 -13.52 41.40
CA LEU A 220 12.92 -14.79 41.94
C LEU A 220 14.25 -14.61 42.70
N LEU A 221 15.19 -13.81 42.20
CA LEU A 221 16.41 -13.43 42.91
C LEU A 221 16.13 -12.60 44.17
N ALA A 222 15.08 -11.78 44.18
CA ALA A 222 14.68 -11.01 45.35
C ALA A 222 13.95 -11.86 46.40
N LYS A 223 13.14 -12.85 45.99
CA LYS A 223 12.40 -13.76 46.89
C LYS A 223 13.27 -14.88 47.44
N THR A 224 14.20 -15.34 46.64
CA THR A 224 15.30 -16.23 47.03
C THR A 224 16.57 -15.40 46.93
N PRO A 225 16.80 -14.46 47.88
CA PRO A 225 18.08 -13.78 47.95
C PRO A 225 19.13 -14.87 48.04
N LEU A 226 20.16 -14.77 47.19
CA LEU A 226 21.20 -15.78 46.96
C LEU A 226 21.75 -16.34 48.28
N LYS A 227 21.04 -17.32 48.84
CA LYS A 227 21.41 -18.04 50.05
C LYS A 227 22.55 -18.96 49.64
N GLY A 228 23.76 -18.44 49.79
CA GLY A 228 24.98 -19.21 49.53
C GLY A 228 26.10 -18.45 48.82
N LEU A 229 25.89 -17.20 48.34
CA LEU A 229 27.02 -16.43 47.82
C LEU A 229 27.90 -15.81 48.90
N ASP A 230 27.38 -15.66 50.12
CA ASP A 230 28.18 -15.26 51.29
C ASP A 230 29.10 -16.40 51.79
N ASN A 231 28.87 -17.65 51.35
CA ASN A 231 29.65 -18.85 51.72
C ASN A 231 30.71 -19.26 50.67
N LEU A 232 30.91 -18.47 49.62
CA LEU A 232 32.09 -18.60 48.76
C LEU A 232 33.31 -17.85 49.31
N GLY A 233 33.18 -17.30 50.52
CA GLY A 233 34.30 -17.08 51.43
C GLY A 233 34.74 -18.44 51.97
N ASN A 234 35.79 -18.97 51.37
CA ASN A 234 36.59 -20.07 51.86
C ASN A 234 37.67 -19.47 52.73
N PRO A 235 37.65 -19.73 54.03
CA PRO A 235 38.89 -19.56 54.70
C PRO A 235 39.11 -20.76 55.61
N GLN A 236 40.36 -21.14 55.71
CA GLN A 236 40.88 -21.96 56.78
C GLN A 236 40.68 -21.28 58.17
N ASP A 237 39.96 -20.15 58.21
CA ASP A 237 38.96 -19.76 59.21
C ASP A 237 38.04 -20.96 59.57
N PHE A 238 38.26 -21.71 60.64
CA PHE A 238 39.08 -21.43 61.79
C PHE A 238 39.43 -22.78 62.44
N GLY A 239 40.66 -23.25 62.24
CA GLY A 239 41.28 -24.34 63.02
C GLY A 239 41.98 -25.41 62.21
#